data_AF-A0A7V7MML2-F1
#
_entry.id   AF-A0A7V7MML2-F1
#
_cell.length_a   1.000
_cell.length_b   1.000
_cell.length_c   1.000
_cell.angle_alpha   90.00
_cell.angle_beta   90.00
_cell.angle_gamma   90.00
#
_symmetry.space_group_name_H-M   'P 1'
#
loop_
_entity.id
_entity.type
_entity.pdbx_description
1 polymer ?
#
loop_
_entity_poly.entity_id
_entity_poly.type
_entity_poly.pdbx_seq_one_letter_code
_entity_poly.pdbx_strand_id
1 'polypeptide(L)'
;MKHTLSFARMVSLSKATLALLPLLSASSIAQTEVWVDMTAGSNFNDGSMGSPWSTVDFALNGIHAPLPQGTVIRIVGQDPGVKYSPASGDAFPWVIYNNVSLVAEESPGKTVVVDTTTGVAVEFNPSSECTSSRIEGLSFECVNGPIVEVAPSSGVTHAPTFENCEFANQSGTGLKVMGGTLGTIAPTFEQCSVSSGSYAVHLNYGSASYAATKIRNCTLEGGASTSHATILTDGSATSGVSEISGSSLVAHGTGIYLNLNAAISIVGNTITKQGSQNYEGIYIRPNSNWIDYPLRDNDVDGFYNGYYIYDADNVTVSGGSLSNNRYGIRNHFVVDNLSILGCTIASGDTGMWASPSYTCNGLRIEDCTFQDLTDGIYSSSNRFPNARIVRNLFLRNCNGIELSNATGWVVQGNRFEDSTCDAIYLNGSTPCSFIGNEIINCAQGITVNDASGLILSSNIIAGCNGVGVNLLGPASPVTTPKIENNTIANCSSYGLQTALDSTVEPYVGNTIFWGNNGIGNEFIGLAFGQYHSCVMEDGGSPGNGNSATDPELTVDYRLEASSWCRDAGDPAWSNSWIDVDGDPRHVDNDWDGVPFADRGADEANATSLSLAGLLPSERAVLPM
;
A
#
# COMPACT_ATOMS: atom_id res chain seq x y z
N MET A 1 12.73 -24.37 -52.71
CA MET A 1 12.13 -24.74 -51.41
C MET A 1 11.84 -23.43 -50.69
N LYS A 2 10.64 -22.83 -50.82
CA LYS A 2 9.38 -23.13 -50.09
C LYS A 2 9.65 -23.19 -48.57
N HIS A 3 9.19 -22.28 -47.70
CA HIS A 3 8.00 -21.42 -47.69
C HIS A 3 8.23 -20.07 -47.02
N THR A 4 7.76 -18.99 -47.66
CA THR A 4 7.44 -17.69 -47.06
C THR A 4 5.92 -17.60 -47.09
N LEU A 5 5.25 -17.39 -45.95
CA LEU A 5 3.80 -17.18 -45.88
C LEU A 5 3.54 -15.77 -45.35
N SER A 6 3.23 -14.88 -46.30
CA SER A 6 2.36 -13.72 -46.09
C SER A 6 0.93 -14.10 -46.50
N PHE A 7 -0.03 -13.22 -46.21
CA PHE A 7 -1.51 -13.25 -46.39
C PHE A 7 -2.26 -13.56 -45.09
N ALA A 8 -3.35 -12.87 -44.72
CA ALA A 8 -4.00 -11.67 -45.26
C ALA A 8 -5.10 -11.22 -44.28
N ARG A 9 -5.48 -9.94 -44.40
CA ARG A 9 -6.77 -9.38 -43.98
C ARG A 9 -7.93 -10.37 -44.20
N MET A 10 -8.76 -10.56 -43.17
CA MET A 10 -10.10 -11.09 -43.33
C MET A 10 -11.11 -10.10 -42.75
N VAL A 11 -11.84 -9.48 -43.68
CA VAL A 11 -13.04 -8.65 -43.45
C VAL A 11 -14.24 -9.57 -43.27
N SER A 12 -15.08 -9.23 -42.29
CA SER A 12 -16.49 -9.58 -42.07
C SER A 12 -17.02 -10.95 -42.53
N LEU A 13 -17.53 -11.73 -41.58
CA LEU A 13 -18.80 -12.43 -41.78
C LEU A 13 -19.54 -12.55 -40.44
N SER A 14 -20.44 -11.60 -40.18
CA SER A 14 -21.46 -11.70 -39.16
C SER A 14 -22.44 -12.83 -39.56
N LYS A 15 -22.34 -13.99 -38.92
CA LYS A 15 -23.43 -14.95 -38.86
C LYS A 15 -23.98 -14.93 -37.44
N ALA A 16 -25.09 -14.22 -37.30
CA ALA A 16 -25.98 -14.28 -36.16
C ALA A 16 -26.49 -15.72 -36.01
N THR A 17 -25.91 -16.45 -35.06
CA THR A 17 -26.57 -17.64 -34.50
C THR A 17 -27.47 -17.12 -33.40
N LEU A 18 -28.74 -16.88 -33.76
CA LEU A 18 -29.82 -16.58 -32.84
C LEU A 18 -30.03 -17.84 -31.98
N ALA A 19 -29.28 -17.96 -30.88
CA ALA A 19 -29.60 -18.91 -29.83
C ALA A 19 -30.90 -18.41 -29.19
N LEU A 20 -31.98 -19.15 -29.40
CA LEU A 20 -33.23 -19.02 -28.67
C LEU A 20 -32.93 -19.27 -27.18
N LEU A 21 -32.48 -18.23 -26.45
CA LEU A 21 -32.57 -18.23 -25.01
C LEU A 21 -34.07 -18.26 -24.68
N PRO A 22 -34.57 -19.22 -23.89
CA PRO A 22 -35.88 -19.05 -23.31
C PRO A 22 -35.79 -17.80 -22.44
N LEU A 23 -36.48 -16.73 -22.85
CA LEU A 23 -36.93 -15.71 -21.92
C LEU A 23 -37.82 -16.45 -20.91
N LEU A 24 -37.20 -16.98 -19.86
CA LEU A 24 -37.85 -17.18 -18.59
C LEU A 24 -38.17 -15.75 -18.14
N SER A 25 -39.35 -15.26 -18.51
CA SER A 25 -39.98 -14.16 -17.82
C SER A 25 -40.07 -14.59 -16.36
N ALA A 26 -39.08 -14.22 -15.55
CA ALA A 26 -39.17 -14.31 -14.12
C ALA A 26 -40.42 -13.50 -13.78
N SER A 27 -41.50 -14.20 -13.45
CA SER A 27 -42.70 -13.59 -12.94
C SER A 27 -42.23 -12.79 -11.73
N SER A 28 -42.22 -11.45 -11.84
CA SER A 28 -41.96 -10.60 -10.69
C SER A 28 -43.10 -10.92 -9.72
N ILE A 29 -42.80 -11.73 -8.70
CA ILE A 29 -43.68 -11.89 -7.56
C ILE A 29 -43.93 -10.46 -7.09
N ALA A 30 -45.19 -10.01 -7.15
CA ALA A 30 -45.54 -8.67 -6.74
C ALA A 30 -45.00 -8.47 -5.32
N GLN A 31 -44.10 -7.49 -5.17
CA GLN A 31 -43.48 -7.20 -3.90
C GLN A 31 -44.59 -6.80 -2.92
N THR A 32 -44.80 -7.61 -1.88
CA THR A 32 -45.77 -7.29 -0.85
C THR A 32 -45.17 -6.21 0.03
N GLU A 33 -45.87 -5.09 0.18
CA GLU A 33 -45.48 -4.05 1.13
C GLU A 33 -46.41 -4.08 2.34
N VAL A 34 -45.83 -4.00 3.53
CA VAL A 34 -46.55 -3.85 4.79
C VAL A 34 -46.01 -2.64 5.54
N TRP A 35 -46.87 -1.96 6.28
CA TRP A 35 -46.57 -0.68 6.93
C TRP A 35 -46.65 -0.83 8.44
N VAL A 36 -45.64 -0.29 9.13
CA VAL A 36 -45.56 -0.22 10.58
C VAL A 36 -45.44 1.24 11.00
N ASP A 37 -46.39 1.69 11.82
CA ASP A 37 -46.40 3.02 12.42
C ASP A 37 -46.78 2.87 13.89
N MET A 38 -45.85 3.20 14.78
CA MET A 38 -46.06 3.04 16.21
C MET A 38 -47.12 3.97 16.79
N THR A 39 -47.29 5.15 16.18
CA THR A 39 -48.20 6.19 16.70
C THR A 39 -49.61 6.00 16.15
N ALA A 40 -49.73 5.70 14.85
CA ALA A 40 -51.03 5.57 14.19
C ALA A 40 -51.50 4.11 14.03
N GLY A 41 -50.62 3.13 14.24
CA GLY A 41 -50.89 1.73 13.97
C GLY A 41 -51.59 0.97 15.10
N SER A 42 -52.04 -0.23 14.77
CA SER A 42 -52.61 -1.19 15.71
C SER A 42 -52.34 -2.61 15.25
N ASN A 43 -52.05 -3.54 16.16
CA ASN A 43 -51.90 -4.95 15.80
C ASN A 43 -53.22 -5.63 15.38
N PHE A 44 -54.35 -4.92 15.41
CA PHE A 44 -55.62 -5.35 14.81
C PHE A 44 -55.81 -4.90 13.36
N ASN A 45 -54.89 -4.07 12.84
CA ASN A 45 -54.94 -3.55 11.50
C ASN A 45 -54.49 -4.58 10.45
N ASP A 46 -54.65 -4.27 9.17
CA ASP A 46 -54.28 -5.17 8.05
C ASP A 46 -52.84 -4.98 7.53
N GLY A 47 -52.09 -4.01 8.06
CA GLY A 47 -50.71 -3.73 7.66
C GLY A 47 -50.59 -2.91 6.38
N SER A 48 -51.69 -2.37 5.85
CA SER A 48 -51.66 -1.42 4.73
C SER A 48 -51.24 -0.02 5.18
N MET A 49 -50.84 0.85 4.24
CA MET A 49 -50.46 2.24 4.55
C MET A 49 -51.57 3.03 5.29
N GLY A 50 -52.83 2.80 4.94
CA GLY A 50 -53.98 3.46 5.59
C GLY A 50 -54.39 2.84 6.92
N SER A 51 -53.83 1.67 7.25
CA SER A 51 -54.14 0.88 8.43
C SER A 51 -52.88 0.09 8.83
N PRO A 52 -51.82 0.77 9.31
CA PRO A 52 -50.53 0.15 9.59
C PRO A 52 -50.55 -0.65 10.90
N TRP A 53 -49.61 -1.59 11.07
CA TRP A 53 -49.40 -2.26 12.35
C TRP A 53 -48.63 -1.38 13.34
N SER A 54 -48.72 -1.67 14.63
CA SER A 54 -48.07 -0.85 15.67
C SER A 54 -46.61 -1.23 15.97
N THR A 55 -46.21 -2.48 15.73
CA THR A 55 -44.84 -2.94 16.03
C THR A 55 -44.23 -3.75 14.89
N VAL A 56 -42.90 -3.74 14.79
CA VAL A 56 -42.19 -4.51 13.76
C VAL A 56 -42.18 -6.00 14.13
N ASP A 57 -42.05 -6.33 15.42
CA ASP A 57 -42.22 -7.71 15.89
C ASP A 57 -43.56 -8.33 15.46
N PHE A 58 -44.67 -7.58 15.56
CA PHE A 58 -45.96 -8.10 15.10
C PHE A 58 -46.00 -8.33 13.58
N ALA A 59 -45.33 -7.49 12.80
CA ALA A 59 -45.21 -7.69 11.36
C ALA A 59 -44.42 -8.97 11.03
N LEU A 60 -43.34 -9.24 11.77
CA LEU A 60 -42.45 -10.39 11.55
C LEU A 60 -43.02 -11.70 12.10
N ASN A 61 -43.64 -11.67 13.28
CA ASN A 61 -43.99 -12.84 14.10
C ASN A 61 -45.50 -12.99 14.38
N GLY A 62 -46.33 -12.03 13.95
CA GLY A 62 -47.77 -12.04 14.20
C GLY A 62 -48.55 -13.09 13.41
N ILE A 63 -49.86 -12.91 13.33
CA ILE A 63 -50.78 -13.88 12.70
C ILE A 63 -50.56 -14.07 11.19
N HIS A 64 -49.78 -13.18 10.56
CA HIS A 64 -49.43 -13.21 9.15
C HIS A 64 -48.05 -13.82 8.88
N ALA A 65 -47.34 -14.26 9.92
CA ALA A 65 -46.06 -14.94 9.79
C ALA A 65 -46.23 -16.40 9.31
N PRO A 66 -45.29 -16.94 8.51
CA PRO A 66 -44.15 -16.25 7.91
C PRO A 66 -44.60 -15.34 6.75
N LEU A 67 -44.02 -14.14 6.66
CA LEU A 67 -44.27 -13.23 5.54
C LEU A 67 -43.79 -13.84 4.20
N PRO A 68 -44.45 -13.51 3.07
CA PRO A 68 -44.00 -13.92 1.75
C PRO A 68 -42.56 -13.47 1.45
N GLN A 69 -41.84 -14.27 0.67
CA GLN A 69 -40.47 -13.94 0.28
C GLN A 69 -40.42 -12.61 -0.47
N GLY A 70 -39.48 -11.75 -0.10
CA GLY A 70 -39.29 -10.42 -0.71
C GLY A 70 -40.25 -9.34 -0.19
N THR A 71 -41.02 -9.61 0.87
CA THR A 71 -41.86 -8.58 1.51
C THR A 71 -41.01 -7.41 2.01
N VAL A 72 -41.50 -6.18 1.86
CA VAL A 72 -40.89 -4.96 2.43
C VAL A 72 -41.75 -4.45 3.56
N ILE A 73 -41.15 -4.34 4.74
CA ILE A 73 -41.74 -3.68 5.90
C ILE A 73 -41.28 -2.23 5.89
N ARG A 74 -42.21 -1.32 5.57
CA ARG A 74 -42.00 0.13 5.62
C ARG A 74 -42.28 0.63 7.03
N ILE A 75 -41.26 1.18 7.67
CA ILE A 75 -41.29 1.64 9.07
C ILE A 75 -41.37 3.15 9.08
N VAL A 76 -42.51 3.70 9.50
CA VAL A 76 -42.78 5.14 9.44
C VAL A 76 -41.98 5.87 10.52
N GLY A 77 -41.17 6.85 10.10
CA GLY A 77 -40.43 7.74 10.99
C GLY A 77 -41.35 8.44 11.99
N GLN A 78 -40.86 8.61 13.22
CA GLN A 78 -41.65 9.15 14.33
C GLN A 78 -41.19 10.56 14.72
N ASP A 79 -42.01 11.28 15.48
CA ASP A 79 -41.59 12.58 16.02
C ASP A 79 -40.33 12.40 16.90
N PRO A 80 -39.43 13.40 16.95
CA PRO A 80 -38.20 13.31 17.75
C PRO A 80 -38.48 12.87 19.19
N GLY A 81 -37.83 11.78 19.62
CA GLY A 81 -37.96 11.20 20.97
C GLY A 81 -38.88 9.98 21.08
N VAL A 82 -39.58 9.60 20.01
CA VAL A 82 -40.30 8.31 19.94
C VAL A 82 -39.38 7.26 19.32
N LYS A 83 -39.24 6.11 19.98
CA LYS A 83 -38.32 5.03 19.58
C LYS A 83 -39.02 3.68 19.56
N TYR A 84 -38.65 2.84 18.60
CA TYR A 84 -38.96 1.40 18.60
C TYR A 84 -38.14 0.72 19.70
N SER A 85 -38.81 0.31 20.77
CA SER A 85 -38.18 -0.20 21.98
C SER A 85 -39.07 -1.22 22.70
N PRO A 86 -38.54 -1.98 23.67
CA PRO A 86 -39.38 -2.77 24.57
C PRO A 86 -40.43 -1.95 25.30
N ALA A 87 -40.13 -0.67 25.61
CA ALA A 87 -41.06 0.23 26.30
C ALA A 87 -42.26 0.62 25.43
N SER A 88 -42.11 0.62 24.10
CA SER A 88 -43.19 0.83 23.16
C SER A 88 -43.92 -0.46 22.75
N GLY A 89 -43.56 -1.60 23.35
CA GLY A 89 -44.18 -2.89 23.09
C GLY A 89 -43.58 -3.69 21.92
N ASP A 90 -42.45 -3.26 21.36
CA ASP A 90 -41.72 -4.05 20.37
C ASP A 90 -40.89 -5.14 21.07
N ALA A 91 -40.60 -6.24 20.38
CA ALA A 91 -39.80 -7.34 20.91
C ALA A 91 -38.53 -7.53 20.08
N PHE A 92 -37.41 -7.73 20.78
CA PHE A 92 -36.08 -7.87 20.17
C PHE A 92 -35.44 -9.20 20.55
N PRO A 93 -34.60 -9.81 19.68
CA PRO A 93 -34.20 -9.31 18.36
C PRO A 93 -35.33 -9.40 17.33
N TRP A 94 -35.33 -8.49 16.36
CA TRP A 94 -36.11 -8.64 15.13
C TRP A 94 -35.50 -9.74 14.27
N VAL A 95 -36.12 -10.91 14.29
CA VAL A 95 -35.65 -12.08 13.53
C VAL A 95 -36.16 -12.01 12.09
N ILE A 96 -35.24 -11.83 11.14
CA ILE A 96 -35.56 -11.71 9.71
C ILE A 96 -35.55 -13.10 9.05
N TYR A 97 -36.62 -13.36 8.28
CA TYR A 97 -36.83 -14.59 7.52
C TYR A 97 -36.99 -14.29 6.02
N ASN A 98 -36.78 -15.29 5.16
CA ASN A 98 -37.28 -15.32 3.78
C ASN A 98 -37.01 -14.04 2.95
N ASN A 99 -35.82 -13.44 3.05
CA ASN A 99 -35.49 -12.22 2.29
C ASN A 99 -36.45 -11.03 2.55
N VAL A 100 -37.05 -10.94 3.74
CA VAL A 100 -37.82 -9.76 4.15
C VAL A 100 -36.89 -8.57 4.32
N SER A 101 -37.32 -7.40 3.89
CA SER A 101 -36.58 -6.14 4.01
C SER A 101 -37.24 -5.18 5.00
N LEU A 102 -36.43 -4.42 5.73
CA LEU A 102 -36.87 -3.35 6.61
C LEU A 102 -36.42 -2.01 6.00
N VAL A 103 -37.35 -1.10 5.75
CA VAL A 103 -37.05 0.19 5.13
C VAL A 103 -37.65 1.31 5.97
N ALA A 104 -36.82 2.23 6.43
CA ALA A 104 -37.29 3.45 7.06
C ALA A 104 -37.97 4.34 6.02
N GLU A 105 -39.18 4.80 6.33
CA GLU A 105 -39.85 5.86 5.58
C GLU A 105 -39.51 7.20 6.23
N GLU A 106 -38.53 7.89 5.65
CA GLU A 106 -38.12 9.21 6.09
C GLU A 106 -39.20 10.24 5.77
N SER A 107 -39.83 10.77 6.82
CA SER A 107 -40.47 12.07 6.76
C SER A 107 -39.44 13.13 7.19
N PRO A 108 -39.42 14.34 6.58
CA PRO A 108 -38.46 15.37 6.92
C PRO A 108 -38.40 15.64 8.44
N GLY A 109 -37.23 15.46 9.06
CA GLY A 109 -36.99 15.67 10.49
C GLY A 109 -37.37 14.51 11.42
N LYS A 110 -37.66 13.33 10.87
CA LYS A 110 -37.99 12.11 11.62
C LYS A 110 -36.96 11.03 11.36
N THR A 111 -36.43 10.41 12.41
CA THR A 111 -35.54 9.25 12.34
C THR A 111 -36.24 8.04 12.95
N VAL A 112 -36.10 6.87 12.34
CA VAL A 112 -36.54 5.62 12.97
C VAL A 112 -35.44 5.18 13.92
N VAL A 113 -35.64 5.42 15.22
CA VAL A 113 -34.68 5.02 16.25
C VAL A 113 -35.11 3.69 16.86
N VAL A 114 -34.23 2.71 16.81
CA VAL A 114 -34.38 1.40 17.44
C VAL A 114 -33.56 1.40 18.73
N ASP A 115 -34.22 1.34 19.88
CA ASP A 115 -33.59 1.37 21.21
C ASP A 115 -33.74 0.03 21.92
N THR A 116 -32.62 -0.68 22.04
CA THR A 116 -32.55 -1.92 22.80
C THR A 116 -31.76 -1.70 24.09
N THR A 117 -32.40 -1.93 25.24
CA THR A 117 -31.75 -1.80 26.55
C THR A 117 -30.63 -2.81 26.77
N THR A 118 -30.70 -3.97 26.11
CA THR A 118 -29.69 -5.05 26.13
C THR A 118 -29.84 -5.94 24.89
N GLY A 119 -28.75 -6.31 24.24
CA GLY A 119 -28.70 -7.39 23.26
C GLY A 119 -28.73 -6.96 21.79
N VAL A 120 -29.11 -7.92 20.95
CA VAL A 120 -29.20 -7.81 19.48
C VAL A 120 -30.51 -7.14 19.08
N ALA A 121 -30.44 -6.13 18.21
CA ALA A 121 -31.63 -5.48 17.65
C ALA A 121 -32.15 -6.25 16.43
N VAL A 122 -31.27 -6.70 15.54
CA VAL A 122 -31.64 -7.47 14.35
C VAL A 122 -30.82 -8.74 14.24
N GLU A 123 -31.52 -9.86 14.07
CA GLU A 123 -30.93 -11.17 13.85
C GLU A 123 -31.47 -11.76 12.55
N PHE A 124 -30.63 -12.44 11.77
CA PHE A 124 -31.09 -13.22 10.63
C PHE A 124 -31.27 -14.67 11.04
N ASN A 125 -32.42 -15.27 10.71
CA ASN A 125 -32.69 -16.63 11.13
C ASN A 125 -31.58 -17.58 10.63
N PRO A 126 -30.87 -18.29 11.53
CA PRO A 126 -29.69 -19.07 11.17
C PRO A 126 -30.02 -20.25 10.25
N SER A 127 -31.28 -20.70 10.19
CA SER A 127 -31.74 -21.83 9.38
C SER A 127 -32.41 -21.43 8.06
N SER A 128 -32.51 -20.13 7.76
CA SER A 128 -33.18 -19.60 6.57
C SER A 128 -32.21 -18.82 5.68
N GLU A 129 -32.33 -19.01 4.37
CA GLU A 129 -31.60 -18.24 3.37
C GLU A 129 -31.99 -16.76 3.43
N CYS A 130 -30.97 -15.90 3.43
CA CYS A 130 -31.13 -14.45 3.49
C CYS A 130 -30.17 -13.80 2.50
N THR A 131 -30.44 -13.94 1.22
CA THR A 131 -29.55 -13.49 0.13
C THR A 131 -29.94 -12.13 -0.45
N SER A 132 -31.13 -11.62 -0.13
CA SER A 132 -31.65 -10.36 -0.66
C SER A 132 -32.44 -9.52 0.35
N SER A 133 -32.34 -9.81 1.65
CA SER A 133 -32.88 -8.87 2.66
C SER A 133 -32.12 -7.55 2.61
N ARG A 134 -32.86 -6.45 2.71
CA ARG A 134 -32.31 -5.11 2.79
C ARG A 134 -32.79 -4.41 4.04
N ILE A 135 -31.88 -3.71 4.72
CA ILE A 135 -32.16 -2.86 5.87
C ILE A 135 -31.69 -1.46 5.51
N GLU A 136 -32.62 -0.52 5.41
CA GLU A 136 -32.34 0.83 4.91
C GLU A 136 -32.83 1.92 5.87
N GLY A 137 -32.00 2.94 6.09
CA GLY A 137 -32.40 4.21 6.71
C GLY A 137 -32.73 4.13 8.20
N LEU A 138 -32.40 3.03 8.86
CA LEU A 138 -32.66 2.84 10.29
C LEU A 138 -31.50 3.39 11.13
N SER A 139 -31.84 4.06 12.24
CA SER A 139 -30.89 4.46 13.28
C SER A 139 -31.04 3.54 14.48
N PHE A 140 -29.94 2.93 14.91
CA PHE A 140 -29.91 2.00 16.02
C PHE A 140 -29.13 2.58 17.19
N GLU A 141 -29.76 2.55 18.36
CA GLU A 141 -29.17 2.92 19.64
C GLU A 141 -29.22 1.70 20.56
N CYS A 142 -28.06 1.16 20.96
CA CYS A 142 -28.02 0.03 21.89
C CYS A 142 -26.99 0.28 22.97
N VAL A 143 -27.44 0.33 24.22
CA VAL A 143 -26.55 0.58 25.35
C VAL A 143 -25.60 -0.60 25.57
N ASN A 144 -26.03 -1.85 25.36
CA ASN A 144 -25.29 -3.05 25.74
C ASN A 144 -25.44 -4.20 24.73
N GLY A 145 -24.54 -4.31 23.76
CA GLY A 145 -24.44 -5.48 22.87
C GLY A 145 -24.18 -5.14 21.41
N PRO A 146 -23.99 -6.17 20.55
CA PRO A 146 -24.01 -6.00 19.10
C PRO A 146 -25.40 -5.62 18.62
N ILE A 147 -25.52 -4.67 17.70
CA ILE A 147 -26.83 -4.26 17.18
C ILE A 147 -27.35 -5.25 16.16
N VAL A 148 -26.48 -5.67 15.25
CA VAL A 148 -26.81 -6.61 14.17
C VAL A 148 -25.97 -7.86 14.35
N GLU A 149 -26.62 -9.01 14.21
CA GLU A 149 -25.98 -10.33 14.18
C GLU A 149 -26.34 -11.08 12.89
N VAL A 150 -25.32 -11.44 12.12
CA VAL A 150 -25.44 -12.29 10.91
C VAL A 150 -24.72 -13.61 11.20
N ALA A 151 -25.48 -14.69 11.41
CA ALA A 151 -24.94 -15.98 11.85
C ALA A 151 -25.63 -17.20 11.18
N PRO A 152 -25.36 -17.49 9.90
CA PRO A 152 -25.98 -18.63 9.22
C PRO A 152 -25.48 -19.97 9.78
N SER A 153 -26.38 -20.96 9.81
CA SER A 153 -26.04 -22.36 10.06
C SER A 153 -25.30 -22.98 8.87
N SER A 154 -24.74 -24.17 9.08
CA SER A 154 -24.09 -24.95 8.02
C SER A 154 -24.97 -25.09 6.79
N GLY A 155 -24.43 -24.75 5.61
CA GLY A 155 -25.12 -24.84 4.34
C GLY A 155 -26.11 -23.72 4.02
N VAL A 156 -26.27 -22.74 4.93
CA VAL A 156 -27.15 -21.57 4.73
C VAL A 156 -26.32 -20.37 4.26
N THR A 157 -26.88 -19.53 3.39
CA THR A 157 -26.29 -18.27 2.94
C THR A 157 -26.98 -17.06 3.54
N HIS A 158 -26.22 -16.21 4.22
CA HIS A 158 -26.63 -14.87 4.62
C HIS A 158 -25.79 -13.82 3.87
N ALA A 159 -26.44 -13.06 3.01
CA ALA A 159 -25.90 -11.92 2.28
C ALA A 159 -26.85 -10.69 2.35
N PRO A 160 -27.26 -10.25 3.56
CA PRO A 160 -28.12 -9.07 3.70
C PRO A 160 -27.38 -7.78 3.30
N THR A 161 -28.13 -6.76 2.89
CA THR A 161 -27.60 -5.42 2.61
C THR A 161 -28.10 -4.41 3.63
N PHE A 162 -27.19 -3.61 4.16
CA PHE A 162 -27.44 -2.46 5.03
C PHE A 162 -27.05 -1.20 4.27
N GLU A 163 -27.97 -0.25 4.19
CA GLU A 163 -27.78 0.96 3.38
C GLU A 163 -28.27 2.19 4.16
N ASN A 164 -27.44 3.23 4.25
CA ASN A 164 -27.80 4.47 4.95
C ASN A 164 -28.25 4.24 6.41
N CYS A 165 -27.70 3.24 7.09
CA CYS A 165 -28.03 2.95 8.49
C CYS A 165 -27.06 3.66 9.44
N GLU A 166 -27.58 4.12 10.57
CA GLU A 166 -26.78 4.71 11.65
C GLU A 166 -26.75 3.77 12.86
N PHE A 167 -25.58 3.65 13.49
CA PHE A 167 -25.35 2.82 14.68
C PHE A 167 -24.64 3.69 15.73
N ALA A 168 -25.35 4.09 16.79
CA ALA A 168 -24.87 5.09 17.74
C ALA A 168 -25.01 4.66 19.21
N ASN A 169 -24.28 5.35 20.10
CA ASN A 169 -24.38 5.26 21.56
C ASN A 169 -24.20 3.86 22.17
N GLN A 170 -23.15 3.17 21.76
CA GLN A 170 -22.90 1.78 22.17
C GLN A 170 -21.78 1.66 23.19
N SER A 171 -21.95 0.73 24.14
CA SER A 171 -20.82 0.24 24.96
C SER A 171 -20.12 -0.98 24.32
N GLY A 172 -20.83 -1.71 23.45
CA GLY A 172 -20.38 -2.95 22.81
C GLY A 172 -19.86 -2.75 21.38
N THR A 173 -19.91 -3.81 20.58
CA THR A 173 -19.64 -3.73 19.13
C THR A 173 -20.85 -3.13 18.42
N GLY A 174 -20.68 -2.26 17.42
CA GLY A 174 -21.83 -1.82 16.63
C GLY A 174 -22.35 -2.89 15.70
N LEU A 175 -21.52 -3.21 14.73
CA LEU A 175 -21.83 -4.23 13.76
C LEU A 175 -21.07 -5.51 14.05
N LYS A 176 -21.79 -6.63 14.25
CA LYS A 176 -21.16 -7.93 14.47
C LYS A 176 -21.60 -8.94 13.42
N VAL A 177 -20.65 -9.40 12.62
CA VAL A 177 -20.85 -10.51 11.68
C VAL A 177 -20.22 -11.74 12.31
N MET A 178 -20.98 -12.83 12.46
CA MET A 178 -20.52 -14.06 13.11
C MET A 178 -20.62 -15.28 12.20
N GLY A 179 -19.50 -15.96 12.03
CA GLY A 179 -19.36 -17.24 11.36
C GLY A 179 -20.03 -18.36 12.12
N GLY A 180 -21.15 -18.86 11.61
CA GLY A 180 -21.56 -20.22 11.93
C GLY A 180 -20.67 -21.24 11.24
N THR A 181 -20.58 -22.44 11.80
CA THR A 181 -19.78 -23.56 11.26
C THR A 181 -20.26 -23.89 9.84
N LEU A 182 -19.40 -23.70 8.82
CA LEU A 182 -19.65 -24.05 7.40
C LEU A 182 -20.75 -23.26 6.65
N GLY A 183 -21.24 -22.14 7.18
CA GLY A 183 -22.17 -21.24 6.46
C GLY A 183 -21.47 -20.35 5.42
N THR A 184 -22.26 -19.72 4.54
CA THR A 184 -21.81 -18.66 3.60
C THR A 184 -22.24 -17.30 4.13
N ILE A 185 -21.30 -16.36 4.31
CA ILE A 185 -21.53 -15.04 4.89
C ILE A 185 -21.01 -13.97 3.94
N ALA A 186 -21.90 -13.11 3.43
CA ALA A 186 -21.53 -12.02 2.53
C ALA A 186 -22.40 -10.77 2.72
N PRO A 187 -22.54 -10.24 3.96
CA PRO A 187 -23.30 -9.02 4.17
C PRO A 187 -22.61 -7.83 3.50
N THR A 188 -23.41 -6.86 3.06
CA THR A 188 -22.93 -5.58 2.50
C THR A 188 -23.39 -4.43 3.38
N PHE A 189 -22.46 -3.53 3.73
CA PHE A 189 -22.72 -2.28 4.43
C PHE A 189 -22.30 -1.15 3.51
N GLU A 190 -23.25 -0.31 3.12
CA GLU A 190 -23.06 0.77 2.16
C GLU A 190 -23.55 2.07 2.80
N GLN A 191 -22.70 3.09 2.84
CA GLN A 191 -23.07 4.42 3.35
C GLN A 191 -23.59 4.41 4.79
N CYS A 192 -23.14 3.45 5.60
CA CYS A 192 -23.52 3.37 7.01
C CYS A 192 -22.60 4.23 7.89
N SER A 193 -23.13 4.71 9.02
CA SER A 193 -22.34 5.37 10.06
C SER A 193 -22.35 4.57 11.36
N VAL A 194 -21.19 4.38 11.97
CA VAL A 194 -21.06 3.79 13.31
C VAL A 194 -20.31 4.80 14.18
N SER A 195 -20.97 5.30 15.22
CA SER A 195 -20.38 6.21 16.20
C SER A 195 -20.43 5.56 17.58
N SER A 196 -19.28 5.49 18.26
CA SER A 196 -19.08 4.87 19.58
C SER A 196 -19.22 3.32 19.62
N GLY A 197 -18.70 2.71 20.68
CA GLY A 197 -18.65 1.25 20.87
C GLY A 197 -17.25 0.71 21.10
N SER A 198 -17.10 -0.43 21.77
CA SER A 198 -15.81 -1.12 21.87
C SER A 198 -15.18 -1.39 20.51
N TYR A 199 -15.99 -1.71 19.50
CA TYR A 199 -15.58 -1.85 18.09
C TYR A 199 -16.67 -1.23 17.22
N ALA A 200 -16.32 -0.54 16.13
CA ALA A 200 -17.33 -0.12 15.17
C ALA A 200 -17.85 -1.35 14.40
N VAL A 201 -16.93 -2.20 13.94
CA VAL A 201 -17.24 -3.44 13.22
C VAL A 201 -16.40 -4.60 13.75
N HIS A 202 -17.05 -5.73 14.02
CA HIS A 202 -16.40 -7.01 14.33
C HIS A 202 -16.84 -8.07 13.32
N LEU A 203 -15.91 -8.48 12.45
CA LEU A 203 -16.08 -9.56 11.49
C LEU A 203 -15.44 -10.84 12.04
N ASN A 204 -16.22 -11.65 12.74
CA ASN A 204 -15.79 -12.95 13.18
C ASN A 204 -16.29 -14.01 12.22
N TYR A 205 -15.44 -14.63 11.40
CA TYR A 205 -15.88 -15.64 10.44
C TYR A 205 -15.84 -17.07 10.98
N GLY A 206 -15.44 -17.29 12.25
CA GLY A 206 -15.42 -18.62 12.86
C GLY A 206 -14.76 -19.68 11.96
N SER A 207 -15.55 -20.65 11.50
CA SER A 207 -15.17 -21.67 10.51
C SER A 207 -16.13 -21.68 9.30
N ALA A 208 -16.52 -20.49 8.83
CA ALA A 208 -17.35 -20.32 7.64
C ALA A 208 -16.70 -20.97 6.41
N SER A 209 -17.51 -21.51 5.50
CA SER A 209 -16.99 -22.06 4.24
C SER A 209 -16.64 -20.95 3.25
N TYR A 210 -17.38 -19.84 3.30
CA TYR A 210 -17.19 -18.67 2.46
C TYR A 210 -17.50 -17.38 3.22
N ALA A 211 -16.59 -16.39 3.14
CA ALA A 211 -16.78 -15.07 3.72
C ALA A 211 -16.42 -13.95 2.73
N ALA A 212 -17.38 -13.10 2.37
CA ALA A 212 -17.19 -11.97 1.46
C ALA A 212 -17.97 -10.73 1.91
N THR A 213 -17.75 -10.31 3.16
CA THR A 213 -18.35 -9.07 3.69
C THR A 213 -17.83 -7.86 2.93
N LYS A 214 -18.71 -6.90 2.65
CA LYS A 214 -18.37 -5.63 2.01
C LYS A 214 -18.72 -4.47 2.92
N ILE A 215 -17.78 -3.57 3.15
CA ILE A 215 -17.98 -2.31 3.89
C ILE A 215 -17.55 -1.18 2.95
N ARG A 216 -18.48 -0.32 2.57
CA ARG A 216 -18.29 0.65 1.49
C ARG A 216 -18.83 2.01 1.85
N ASN A 217 -18.02 3.04 1.63
CA ASN A 217 -18.41 4.43 1.85
C ASN A 217 -18.96 4.69 3.25
N CYS A 218 -18.49 3.93 4.25
CA CYS A 218 -18.98 4.02 5.62
C CYS A 218 -18.16 5.03 6.42
N THR A 219 -18.77 5.61 7.47
CA THR A 219 -18.06 6.39 8.48
C THR A 219 -18.02 5.61 9.79
N LEU A 220 -16.84 5.24 10.26
CA LEU A 220 -16.65 4.34 11.39
C LEU A 220 -15.78 4.99 12.46
N GLU A 221 -16.32 5.19 13.64
CA GLU A 221 -15.60 5.71 14.80
C GLU A 221 -15.50 4.62 15.86
N GLY A 222 -14.27 4.18 16.16
CA GLY A 222 -14.02 3.27 17.27
C GLY A 222 -14.27 3.98 18.60
N GLY A 223 -14.71 3.27 19.63
CA GLY A 223 -14.94 3.90 20.93
C GLY A 223 -13.65 4.34 21.60
N ALA A 224 -13.79 5.23 22.57
CA ALA A 224 -12.68 5.84 23.31
C ALA A 224 -11.79 4.84 24.10
N SER A 225 -12.17 3.55 24.17
CA SER A 225 -11.33 2.52 24.77
C SER A 225 -10.15 2.23 23.86
N THR A 226 -8.95 2.54 24.35
CA THR A 226 -7.70 2.45 23.60
C THR A 226 -7.31 1.02 23.24
N SER A 227 -7.89 0.01 23.89
CA SER A 227 -7.54 -1.40 23.70
C SER A 227 -8.11 -2.07 22.45
N HIS A 228 -8.96 -1.39 21.67
CA HIS A 228 -9.74 -2.03 20.61
C HIS A 228 -9.48 -1.42 19.24
N ALA A 229 -9.75 -2.24 18.21
CA ALA A 229 -9.68 -1.79 16.83
C ALA A 229 -11.01 -1.15 16.38
N THR A 230 -10.97 -0.23 15.42
CA THR A 230 -12.22 0.27 14.80
C THR A 230 -12.90 -0.86 14.02
N ILE A 231 -12.11 -1.60 13.24
CA ILE A 231 -12.54 -2.84 12.60
C ILE A 231 -11.68 -3.98 13.13
N LEU A 232 -12.32 -4.94 13.79
CA LEU A 232 -11.70 -6.21 14.17
C LEU A 232 -12.16 -7.29 13.20
N THR A 233 -11.21 -8.04 12.65
CA THR A 233 -11.51 -9.22 11.85
C THR A 233 -10.79 -10.45 12.40
N ASP A 234 -11.53 -11.52 12.70
CA ASP A 234 -11.02 -12.76 13.30
C ASP A 234 -11.69 -14.03 12.76
N GLY A 235 -10.98 -15.15 12.83
CA GLY A 235 -11.47 -16.46 12.39
C GLY A 235 -10.90 -16.95 11.05
N SER A 236 -11.50 -18.02 10.52
CA SER A 236 -11.04 -18.70 9.32
C SER A 236 -12.19 -18.94 8.36
N ALA A 237 -12.04 -18.48 7.12
CA ALA A 237 -12.95 -18.84 6.04
C ALA A 237 -12.16 -19.54 4.94
N THR A 238 -12.66 -20.66 4.42
CA THR A 238 -11.91 -21.41 3.40
C THR A 238 -11.88 -20.72 2.04
N SER A 239 -12.77 -19.75 1.81
CA SER A 239 -12.89 -19.01 0.55
C SER A 239 -13.61 -17.68 0.74
N GLY A 240 -13.61 -16.86 -0.31
CA GLY A 240 -14.24 -15.54 -0.33
C GLY A 240 -13.22 -14.41 -0.17
N VAL A 241 -13.61 -13.23 -0.65
CA VAL A 241 -12.80 -12.01 -0.56
C VAL A 241 -13.68 -10.95 0.08
N SER A 242 -13.30 -10.54 1.28
CA SER A 242 -13.95 -9.40 1.93
C SER A 242 -13.37 -8.09 1.39
N GLU A 243 -14.13 -7.01 1.49
CA GLU A 243 -13.77 -5.70 0.96
C GLU A 243 -14.08 -4.61 1.98
N ILE A 244 -13.12 -3.72 2.22
CA ILE A 244 -13.33 -2.46 2.95
C ILE A 244 -12.88 -1.34 2.02
N SER A 245 -13.82 -0.52 1.54
CA SER A 245 -13.49 0.51 0.56
C SER A 245 -14.19 1.85 0.74
N GLY A 246 -13.54 2.92 0.28
CA GLY A 246 -14.09 4.28 0.28
C GLY A 246 -14.50 4.83 1.65
N SER A 247 -14.06 4.20 2.75
CA SER A 247 -14.59 4.46 4.09
C SER A 247 -13.68 5.40 4.88
N SER A 248 -14.29 6.16 5.80
CA SER A 248 -13.58 7.04 6.74
C SER A 248 -13.58 6.41 8.13
N LEU A 249 -12.40 6.14 8.68
CA LEU A 249 -12.19 5.52 9.98
C LEU A 249 -11.52 6.51 10.93
N VAL A 250 -12.13 6.70 12.09
CA VAL A 250 -11.56 7.46 13.20
C VAL A 250 -11.25 6.51 14.35
N ALA A 251 -9.96 6.32 14.62
CA ALA A 251 -9.50 5.27 15.53
C ALA A 251 -8.88 5.83 16.81
N HIS A 252 -9.40 5.43 17.96
CA HIS A 252 -8.78 5.68 19.26
C HIS A 252 -7.72 4.65 19.68
N GLY A 253 -7.75 3.48 19.02
CA GLY A 253 -6.80 2.39 19.15
C GLY A 253 -6.21 2.03 17.79
N THR A 254 -6.18 0.74 17.46
CA THR A 254 -5.84 0.27 16.12
C THR A 254 -6.94 0.67 15.13
N GLY A 255 -6.61 1.10 13.90
CA GLY A 255 -7.63 1.38 12.88
C GLY A 255 -8.30 0.09 12.42
N ILE A 256 -7.56 -0.76 11.72
CA ILE A 256 -8.02 -2.05 11.22
C ILE A 256 -7.10 -3.15 11.75
N TYR A 257 -7.68 -4.18 12.37
CA TYR A 257 -6.97 -5.37 12.83
C TYR A 257 -7.37 -6.59 12.02
N LEU A 258 -6.40 -7.17 11.30
CA LEU A 258 -6.59 -8.34 10.45
C LEU A 258 -5.99 -9.57 11.09
N ASN A 259 -6.83 -10.43 11.65
CA ASN A 259 -6.47 -11.74 12.21
C ASN A 259 -7.31 -12.85 11.59
N LEU A 260 -7.36 -12.84 10.26
CA LEU A 260 -8.18 -13.73 9.45
C LEU A 260 -7.34 -14.68 8.63
N ASN A 261 -7.85 -15.90 8.47
CA ASN A 261 -7.44 -16.79 7.38
C ASN A 261 -8.36 -16.62 6.16
N ALA A 262 -8.58 -15.39 5.71
CA ALA A 262 -9.36 -15.06 4.51
C ALA A 262 -8.78 -13.83 3.81
N ALA A 263 -8.88 -13.80 2.47
CA ALA A 263 -8.45 -12.66 1.68
C ALA A 263 -9.34 -11.44 1.96
N ILE A 264 -8.71 -10.29 2.13
CA ILE A 264 -9.41 -9.02 2.33
C ILE A 264 -8.73 -7.92 1.52
N SER A 265 -9.52 -7.20 0.74
CA SER A 265 -9.06 -6.03 0.00
C SER A 265 -9.43 -4.76 0.77
N ILE A 266 -8.45 -3.90 1.00
CA ILE A 266 -8.63 -2.62 1.71
C ILE A 266 -8.26 -1.50 0.73
N VAL A 267 -9.24 -0.75 0.24
CA VAL A 267 -9.07 0.16 -0.91
C VAL A 267 -9.66 1.55 -0.69
N GLY A 268 -8.88 2.61 -0.85
CA GLY A 268 -9.45 3.97 -0.90
C GLY A 268 -10.00 4.46 0.43
N ASN A 269 -9.46 4.01 1.57
CA ASN A 269 -9.95 4.40 2.89
C ASN A 269 -9.10 5.53 3.48
N THR A 270 -9.73 6.39 4.29
CA THR A 270 -9.05 7.37 5.13
C THR A 270 -9.09 6.88 6.58
N ILE A 271 -7.93 6.68 7.20
CA ILE A 271 -7.78 6.15 8.55
C ILE A 271 -7.00 7.19 9.37
N THR A 272 -7.69 7.81 10.32
CA THR A 272 -7.11 8.86 11.16
C THR A 272 -7.11 8.46 12.62
N LYS A 273 -6.05 8.81 13.32
CA LYS A 273 -5.93 8.57 14.74
C LYS A 273 -6.58 9.69 15.56
N GLN A 274 -7.32 9.30 16.59
CA GLN A 274 -7.83 10.20 17.61
C GLN A 274 -7.30 9.81 19.00
N GLY A 275 -6.45 10.67 19.58
CA GLY A 275 -5.87 10.45 20.91
C GLY A 275 -4.35 10.21 20.89
N SER A 276 -3.78 9.94 22.07
CA SER A 276 -2.33 10.04 22.28
C SER A 276 -1.56 8.72 22.32
N GLN A 277 -2.23 7.58 22.16
CA GLN A 277 -1.61 6.26 22.38
C GLN A 277 -0.86 5.74 21.15
N ASN A 278 0.07 4.80 21.34
CA ASN A 278 0.89 4.25 20.27
C ASN A 278 0.27 2.99 19.66
N TYR A 279 -0.67 3.17 18.72
CA TYR A 279 -1.32 2.08 18.00
C TYR A 279 -1.06 2.13 16.49
N GLU A 280 -1.56 1.14 15.78
CA GLU A 280 -1.35 0.85 14.37
C GLU A 280 -2.54 1.33 13.53
N GLY A 281 -2.28 1.89 12.35
CA GLY A 281 -3.35 2.22 11.41
C GLY A 281 -4.00 0.94 10.88
N ILE A 282 -3.21 0.10 10.20
CA ILE A 282 -3.60 -1.26 9.82
C ILE A 282 -2.59 -2.25 10.41
N TYR A 283 -3.10 -3.21 11.18
CA TYR A 283 -2.31 -4.31 11.71
C TYR A 283 -2.71 -5.62 11.04
N ILE A 284 -1.75 -6.24 10.35
CA ILE A 284 -1.90 -7.52 9.65
C ILE A 284 -1.20 -8.61 10.45
N ARG A 285 -1.97 -9.59 10.93
CA ARG A 285 -1.52 -10.77 11.67
C ARG A 285 -2.37 -12.01 11.34
N PRO A 286 -2.21 -12.63 10.17
CA PRO A 286 -3.00 -13.80 9.82
C PRO A 286 -2.56 -15.01 10.66
N ASN A 287 -3.44 -16.02 10.73
CA ASN A 287 -3.12 -17.30 11.37
C ASN A 287 -2.64 -18.35 10.34
N SER A 288 -2.38 -17.95 9.09
CA SER A 288 -1.99 -18.84 8.00
C SER A 288 -1.22 -18.10 6.90
N ASN A 289 -0.25 -18.80 6.33
CA ASN A 289 0.82 -18.27 5.51
C ASN A 289 0.50 -18.27 4.00
N TRP A 290 -0.74 -18.04 3.56
CA TRP A 290 -1.06 -18.21 2.12
C TRP A 290 -2.13 -17.24 1.59
N ILE A 291 -2.20 -16.04 2.14
CA ILE A 291 -3.27 -15.10 1.82
C ILE A 291 -2.69 -13.79 1.29
N ASP A 292 -3.30 -13.33 0.19
CA ASP A 292 -2.99 -12.06 -0.43
C ASP A 292 -3.74 -10.92 0.29
N TYR A 293 -3.00 -9.88 0.67
CA TYR A 293 -3.55 -8.65 1.27
C TYR A 293 -3.28 -7.45 0.36
N PRO A 294 -4.16 -7.16 -0.61
CA PRO A 294 -4.07 -5.93 -1.40
C PRO A 294 -4.56 -4.73 -0.57
N LEU A 295 -3.63 -3.88 -0.16
CA LEU A 295 -3.86 -2.59 0.47
C LEU A 295 -3.63 -1.50 -0.59
N ARG A 296 -4.70 -0.86 -1.08
CA ARG A 296 -4.59 0.10 -2.19
C ARG A 296 -5.15 1.47 -1.82
N ASP A 297 -4.45 2.54 -2.18
CA ASP A 297 -4.96 3.91 -2.11
C ASP A 297 -5.53 4.30 -0.73
N ASN A 298 -4.97 3.78 0.37
CA ASN A 298 -5.41 4.15 1.71
C ASN A 298 -4.53 5.27 2.28
N ASP A 299 -5.19 6.26 2.88
CA ASP A 299 -4.55 7.36 3.58
C ASP A 299 -4.57 7.07 5.08
N VAL A 300 -3.39 6.96 5.71
CA VAL A 300 -3.23 6.58 7.12
C VAL A 300 -2.40 7.63 7.85
N ASP A 301 -3.00 8.27 8.86
CA ASP A 301 -2.41 9.44 9.51
C ASP A 301 -2.32 9.33 11.04
N GLY A 302 -1.13 9.64 11.58
CA GLY A 302 -0.91 9.90 13.01
C GLY A 302 -0.56 8.69 13.89
N PHE A 303 -0.38 7.49 13.32
CA PHE A 303 -0.19 6.25 14.07
C PHE A 303 1.27 5.98 14.47
N TYR A 304 1.48 5.00 15.35
CA TYR A 304 2.82 4.49 15.62
C TYR A 304 3.38 3.70 14.44
N ASN A 305 2.55 2.82 13.85
CA ASN A 305 2.83 2.25 12.54
C ASN A 305 1.64 2.60 11.64
N GLY A 306 1.85 3.17 10.45
CA GLY A 306 0.79 3.28 9.45
C GLY A 306 0.30 1.88 9.08
N TYR A 307 1.23 1.05 8.61
CA TYR A 307 1.04 -0.39 8.42
C TYR A 307 1.99 -1.19 9.31
N TYR A 308 1.44 -2.09 10.11
CA TYR A 308 2.21 -3.09 10.83
C TYR A 308 1.95 -4.48 10.25
N ILE A 309 2.97 -5.05 9.61
CA ILE A 309 2.86 -6.33 8.93
C ILE A 309 3.60 -7.39 9.75
N TYR A 310 2.82 -8.34 10.27
CA TYR A 310 3.28 -9.42 11.12
C TYR A 310 2.75 -10.76 10.60
N ASP A 311 3.65 -11.63 10.18
CA ASP A 311 3.43 -13.02 9.79
C ASP A 311 2.53 -13.18 8.56
N ALA A 312 2.77 -12.36 7.54
CA ALA A 312 2.03 -12.41 6.27
C ALA A 312 2.95 -12.79 5.09
N ASP A 313 2.40 -13.46 4.08
CA ASP A 313 3.19 -14.01 2.98
C ASP A 313 3.19 -13.12 1.74
N ASN A 314 2.01 -12.70 1.27
CA ASN A 314 1.86 -11.88 0.07
C ASN A 314 1.13 -10.58 0.41
N VAL A 315 1.89 -9.53 0.71
CA VAL A 315 1.32 -8.21 0.97
C VAL A 315 1.71 -7.27 -0.16
N THR A 316 0.70 -6.67 -0.79
CA THR A 316 0.91 -5.58 -1.75
C THR A 316 0.29 -4.32 -1.19
N VAL A 317 1.14 -3.36 -0.87
CA VAL A 317 0.77 -2.00 -0.53
C VAL A 317 0.97 -1.16 -1.78
N SER A 318 -0.07 -0.47 -2.25
CA SER A 318 0.07 0.38 -3.43
C SER A 318 -0.74 1.65 -3.38
N GLY A 319 -0.18 2.78 -3.81
CA GLY A 319 -0.86 4.08 -3.75
C GLY A 319 -1.08 4.57 -2.31
N GLY A 320 -1.82 5.68 -2.19
CA GLY A 320 -2.19 6.28 -0.91
C GLY A 320 -1.04 7.01 -0.19
N SER A 321 -1.38 7.61 0.96
CA SER A 321 -0.47 8.41 1.78
C SER A 321 -0.33 7.87 3.21
N LEU A 322 0.89 7.75 3.72
CA LEU A 322 1.20 7.43 5.11
C LEU A 322 1.89 8.63 5.76
N SER A 323 1.13 9.47 6.46
CA SER A 323 1.63 10.73 7.03
C SER A 323 1.63 10.73 8.55
N ASN A 324 2.56 11.49 9.15
CA ASN A 324 2.62 11.70 10.60
C ASN A 324 2.69 10.40 11.42
N ASN A 325 3.14 9.32 10.80
CA ASN A 325 3.30 8.03 11.47
C ASN A 325 4.72 7.93 11.99
N ARG A 326 4.94 7.36 13.18
CA ARG A 326 6.32 7.11 13.64
C ARG A 326 7.05 6.21 12.64
N TYR A 327 6.40 5.12 12.23
CA TYR A 327 6.83 4.28 11.13
C TYR A 327 5.74 4.24 10.08
N GLY A 328 6.05 4.59 8.82
CA GLY A 328 5.08 4.45 7.73
C GLY A 328 4.67 2.98 7.57
N ILE A 329 5.65 2.14 7.27
CA ILE A 329 5.48 0.69 7.14
C ILE A 329 6.50 0.00 8.05
N ARG A 330 6.03 -0.86 8.95
CA ARG A 330 6.88 -1.71 9.76
C ARG A 330 6.67 -3.17 9.41
N ASN A 331 7.74 -3.77 8.90
CA ASN A 331 7.83 -5.18 8.61
C ASN A 331 8.60 -5.89 9.72
N HIS A 332 7.89 -6.66 10.55
CA HIS A 332 8.51 -7.50 11.57
C HIS A 332 8.65 -8.94 11.09
N PHE A 333 7.72 -9.39 10.28
CA PHE A 333 7.58 -10.80 9.96
C PHE A 333 6.82 -10.90 8.64
N VAL A 334 7.54 -11.07 7.53
CA VAL A 334 6.94 -11.45 6.25
C VAL A 334 7.73 -12.63 5.72
N VAL A 335 6.99 -13.61 5.23
CA VAL A 335 7.55 -14.91 4.90
C VAL A 335 8.01 -14.94 3.43
N ASP A 336 7.32 -14.27 2.51
CA ASP A 336 7.63 -14.41 1.08
C ASP A 336 7.74 -13.07 0.34
N ASN A 337 6.63 -12.45 -0.05
CA ASN A 337 6.57 -11.31 -0.96
C ASN A 337 5.96 -10.06 -0.31
N LEU A 338 6.74 -8.99 -0.25
CA LEU A 338 6.25 -7.65 0.12
C LEU A 338 6.50 -6.69 -1.04
N SER A 339 5.43 -6.18 -1.64
CA SER A 339 5.50 -5.13 -2.65
C SER A 339 4.93 -3.82 -2.10
N ILE A 340 5.69 -2.74 -2.21
CA ILE A 340 5.28 -1.37 -1.84
C ILE A 340 5.43 -0.51 -3.09
N LEU A 341 4.33 -0.02 -3.64
CA LEU A 341 4.27 0.53 -5.01
C LEU A 341 3.54 1.88 -5.05
N GLY A 342 4.17 2.96 -5.51
CA GLY A 342 3.45 4.22 -5.73
C GLY A 342 2.93 4.91 -4.46
N CYS A 343 3.49 4.61 -3.28
CA CYS A 343 3.05 5.19 -2.02
C CYS A 343 3.75 6.53 -1.72
N THR A 344 3.06 7.45 -1.05
CA THR A 344 3.70 8.62 -0.42
C THR A 344 3.82 8.39 1.08
N ILE A 345 5.02 8.49 1.64
CA ILE A 345 5.30 8.25 3.05
C ILE A 345 6.05 9.46 3.59
N ALA A 346 5.46 10.17 4.56
CA ALA A 346 5.96 11.48 4.96
C ALA A 346 5.83 11.78 6.47
N SER A 347 6.70 12.67 6.94
CA SER A 347 6.60 13.35 8.25
C SER A 347 6.60 12.38 9.45
N GLY A 348 7.59 11.50 9.53
CA GLY A 348 7.72 10.45 10.55
C GLY A 348 9.16 10.20 10.99
N ASP A 349 9.39 9.17 11.82
CA ASP A 349 10.76 8.74 12.13
C ASP A 349 11.30 7.97 10.91
N THR A 350 10.66 6.86 10.53
CA THR A 350 11.14 6.00 9.44
C THR A 350 10.02 5.70 8.46
N GLY A 351 10.27 5.86 7.16
CA GLY A 351 9.29 5.55 6.13
C GLY A 351 8.98 4.05 6.09
N MET A 352 10.02 3.22 5.93
CA MET A 352 9.92 1.76 6.08
C MET A 352 10.97 1.21 7.05
N TRP A 353 10.52 0.50 8.08
CA TRP A 353 11.39 -0.30 8.95
C TRP A 353 11.30 -1.78 8.57
N ALA A 354 12.38 -2.32 8.02
CA ALA A 354 12.49 -3.69 7.54
C ALA A 354 13.39 -4.54 8.45
N SER A 355 12.79 -5.26 9.41
CA SER A 355 13.53 -6.11 10.36
C SER A 355 12.85 -7.47 10.54
N PRO A 356 12.81 -8.31 9.49
CA PRO A 356 12.06 -9.54 9.51
C PRO A 356 12.73 -10.59 10.40
N SER A 357 11.92 -11.35 11.12
CA SER A 357 12.37 -12.53 11.85
C SER A 357 12.73 -13.73 10.95
N TYR A 358 12.31 -13.70 9.68
CA TYR A 358 12.50 -14.77 8.69
C TYR A 358 12.98 -14.18 7.36
N THR A 359 13.42 -15.04 6.45
CA THR A 359 13.81 -14.63 5.10
C THR A 359 12.58 -14.16 4.33
N CYS A 360 12.63 -12.97 3.73
CA CYS A 360 11.64 -12.47 2.78
C CYS A 360 12.29 -12.37 1.41
N ASN A 361 11.86 -13.20 0.46
CA ASN A 361 12.52 -13.38 -0.83
C ASN A 361 12.11 -12.35 -1.89
N GLY A 362 10.99 -11.66 -1.68
CA GLY A 362 10.35 -10.82 -2.69
C GLY A 362 10.10 -9.39 -2.23
N LEU A 363 11.02 -8.77 -1.47
CA LEU A 363 10.88 -7.36 -1.11
C LEU A 363 11.11 -6.47 -2.35
N ARG A 364 10.08 -5.71 -2.71
CA ARG A 364 10.08 -4.76 -3.83
C ARG A 364 9.47 -3.44 -3.39
N ILE A 365 10.21 -2.34 -3.55
CA ILE A 365 9.79 -0.98 -3.20
C ILE A 365 9.99 -0.11 -4.44
N GLU A 366 8.88 0.32 -5.06
CA GLU A 366 8.95 1.04 -6.34
C GLU A 366 8.04 2.23 -6.46
N ASP A 367 8.51 3.23 -7.20
CA ASP A 367 7.73 4.41 -7.59
C ASP A 367 7.14 5.17 -6.38
N CYS A 368 7.74 5.03 -5.20
CA CYS A 368 7.29 5.66 -3.95
C CYS A 368 8.01 6.99 -3.70
N THR A 369 7.38 7.84 -2.89
CA THR A 369 7.97 9.07 -2.34
C THR A 369 8.15 8.94 -0.84
N PHE A 370 9.37 9.17 -0.35
CA PHE A 370 9.76 9.19 1.06
C PHE A 370 10.23 10.59 1.42
N GLN A 371 9.51 11.30 2.30
CA GLN A 371 9.73 12.72 2.49
C GLN A 371 9.73 13.17 3.96
N ASP A 372 10.70 14.02 4.31
CA ASP A 372 10.80 14.65 5.64
C ASP A 372 10.83 13.59 6.78
N LEU A 373 11.61 12.52 6.60
CA LEU A 373 11.81 11.41 7.55
C LEU A 373 13.20 11.44 8.19
N THR A 374 13.38 10.73 9.31
CA THR A 374 14.75 10.40 9.78
C THR A 374 15.40 9.43 8.80
N ASP A 375 14.73 8.32 8.49
CA ASP A 375 15.19 7.36 7.48
C ASP A 375 14.06 7.10 6.48
N GLY A 376 14.33 7.23 5.18
CA GLY A 376 13.36 6.81 4.16
C GLY A 376 13.09 5.31 4.28
N ILE A 377 14.15 4.51 4.18
CA ILE A 377 14.12 3.06 4.41
C ILE A 377 15.23 2.69 5.38
N TYR A 378 14.89 1.97 6.45
CA TYR A 378 15.83 1.37 7.39
C TYR A 378 15.70 -0.15 7.37
N SER A 379 16.82 -0.87 7.22
CA SER A 379 16.88 -2.30 7.45
C SER A 379 18.07 -2.69 8.33
N SER A 380 17.85 -3.63 9.24
CA SER A 380 18.90 -4.16 10.12
C SER A 380 19.09 -5.67 9.98
N SER A 381 18.78 -6.22 8.81
CA SER A 381 18.66 -7.67 8.60
C SER A 381 19.23 -8.12 7.25
N ASN A 382 19.95 -9.26 7.26
CA ASN A 382 20.45 -9.94 6.07
C ASN A 382 19.41 -10.85 5.40
N ARG A 383 18.15 -10.77 5.84
CA ARG A 383 17.09 -11.71 5.49
C ARG A 383 16.25 -11.29 4.29
N PHE A 384 16.71 -10.31 3.52
CA PHE A 384 16.07 -9.91 2.27
C PHE A 384 17.00 -10.19 1.09
N PRO A 385 17.19 -11.46 0.71
CA PRO A 385 17.98 -11.77 -0.48
C PRO A 385 17.29 -11.15 -1.69
N ASN A 386 18.05 -10.41 -2.50
CA ASN A 386 17.57 -9.81 -3.74
C ASN A 386 16.47 -8.74 -3.55
N ALA A 387 16.45 -8.04 -2.40
CA ALA A 387 15.56 -6.89 -2.23
C ALA A 387 15.80 -5.83 -3.32
N ARG A 388 14.73 -5.22 -3.81
CA ARG A 388 14.79 -4.20 -4.86
C ARG A 388 14.15 -2.90 -4.40
N ILE A 389 14.91 -1.81 -4.48
CA ILE A 389 14.44 -0.43 -4.29
C ILE A 389 14.61 0.30 -5.62
N VAL A 390 13.52 0.56 -6.34
CA VAL A 390 13.59 1.01 -7.73
C VAL A 390 12.73 2.24 -8.01
N ARG A 391 13.28 3.28 -8.65
CA ARG A 391 12.52 4.49 -9.08
C ARG A 391 11.77 5.23 -7.96
N ASN A 392 12.33 5.27 -6.75
CA ASN A 392 11.75 6.02 -5.63
C ASN A 392 12.36 7.43 -5.54
N LEU A 393 11.60 8.36 -4.96
CA LEU A 393 12.03 9.71 -4.61
C LEU A 393 12.24 9.80 -3.09
N PHE A 394 13.43 10.18 -2.65
CA PHE A 394 13.79 10.44 -1.26
C PHE A 394 14.08 11.93 -1.10
N LEU A 395 13.17 12.68 -0.46
CA LEU A 395 13.23 14.13 -0.38
C LEU A 395 13.37 14.60 1.06
N ARG A 396 14.47 15.30 1.38
CA ARG A 396 14.72 15.90 2.71
C ARG A 396 14.63 14.92 3.88
N ASN A 397 15.02 13.68 3.67
CA ASN A 397 15.21 12.72 4.77
C ASN A 397 16.56 12.99 5.45
N CYS A 398 16.76 12.56 6.71
CA CYS A 398 18.14 12.50 7.24
C CYS A 398 18.92 11.48 6.42
N ASN A 399 18.58 10.19 6.52
CA ASN A 399 19.07 9.19 5.59
C ASN A 399 18.00 8.87 4.54
N GLY A 400 18.38 8.77 3.26
CA GLY A 400 17.50 8.21 2.25
C GLY A 400 17.26 6.72 2.50
N ILE A 401 18.34 5.95 2.50
CA ILE A 401 18.34 4.52 2.81
C ILE A 401 19.46 4.22 3.82
N GLU A 402 19.12 3.54 4.91
CA GLU A 402 20.07 2.92 5.84
C GLU A 402 19.93 1.40 5.82
N LEU A 403 20.99 0.70 5.41
CA LEU A 403 21.06 -0.76 5.41
C LEU A 403 22.18 -1.26 6.32
N SER A 404 21.80 -1.95 7.38
CA SER A 404 22.69 -2.66 8.28
C SER A 404 22.58 -4.18 8.06
N ASN A 405 23.71 -4.83 7.77
CA ASN A 405 23.82 -6.26 7.46
C ASN A 405 23.00 -6.71 6.25
N ALA A 406 22.77 -5.86 5.24
CA ALA A 406 22.02 -6.23 4.05
C ALA A 406 22.88 -6.97 3.02
N THR A 407 22.35 -8.03 2.40
CA THR A 407 23.07 -8.83 1.39
C THR A 407 22.21 -8.98 0.15
N GLY A 408 22.76 -8.68 -1.02
CA GLY A 408 22.12 -8.86 -2.32
C GLY A 408 21.11 -7.77 -2.70
N TRP A 409 21.12 -6.61 -2.04
CA TRP A 409 20.18 -5.53 -2.35
C TRP A 409 20.55 -4.85 -3.66
N VAL A 410 19.52 -4.49 -4.43
CA VAL A 410 19.62 -3.70 -5.67
C VAL A 410 18.86 -2.39 -5.48
N VAL A 411 19.58 -1.28 -5.51
CA VAL A 411 19.04 0.08 -5.41
C VAL A 411 19.25 0.76 -6.76
N GLN A 412 18.17 0.93 -7.52
CA GLN A 412 18.26 1.31 -8.92
C GLN A 412 17.33 2.45 -9.33
N GLY A 413 17.82 3.44 -10.09
CA GLY A 413 16.95 4.46 -10.68
C GLY A 413 16.29 5.40 -9.66
N ASN A 414 16.78 5.46 -8.42
CA ASN A 414 16.18 6.29 -7.38
C ASN A 414 16.76 7.70 -7.40
N ARG A 415 15.98 8.68 -6.92
CA ARG A 415 16.44 10.05 -6.72
C ARG A 415 16.46 10.39 -5.23
N PHE A 416 17.58 10.94 -4.76
CA PHE A 416 17.78 11.43 -3.41
C PHE A 416 18.09 12.92 -3.49
N GLU A 417 17.33 13.73 -2.76
CA GLU A 417 17.43 15.18 -2.83
C GLU A 417 17.38 15.80 -1.44
N ASP A 418 18.34 16.69 -1.18
CA ASP A 418 18.43 17.49 0.04
C ASP A 418 18.46 16.67 1.34
N SER A 419 19.06 15.46 1.32
CA SER A 419 19.19 14.66 2.54
C SER A 419 20.07 15.36 3.58
N THR A 420 19.64 15.44 4.83
CA THR A 420 20.41 16.15 5.88
C THR A 420 21.54 15.32 6.48
N CYS A 421 21.57 14.01 6.17
CA CYS A 421 22.62 13.05 6.52
C CYS A 421 23.09 12.34 5.23
N ASP A 422 23.17 11.02 5.21
CA ASP A 422 23.62 10.25 4.05
C ASP A 422 22.46 9.96 3.09
N ALA A 423 22.64 10.17 1.78
CA ALA A 423 21.64 9.70 0.83
C ALA A 423 21.46 8.17 0.95
N ILE A 424 22.59 7.45 1.07
CA ILE A 424 22.64 6.01 1.30
C ILE A 424 23.73 5.69 2.34
N TYR A 425 23.37 4.98 3.39
CA TYR A 425 24.29 4.51 4.43
C TYR A 425 24.27 2.98 4.55
N LEU A 426 25.44 2.35 4.45
CA LEU A 426 25.62 0.91 4.51
C LEU A 426 26.54 0.51 5.66
N ASN A 427 26.08 -0.41 6.50
CA ASN A 427 26.83 -0.90 7.65
C ASN A 427 26.88 -2.43 7.70
N GLY A 428 28.00 -3.04 7.30
CA GLY A 428 28.15 -4.49 7.25
C GLY A 428 27.34 -5.17 6.12
N SER A 429 26.99 -4.41 5.07
CA SER A 429 26.02 -4.81 4.04
C SER A 429 26.69 -5.16 2.72
N THR A 430 26.90 -6.45 2.43
CA THR A 430 27.65 -6.91 1.26
C THR A 430 27.22 -8.28 0.73
N PRO A 431 27.19 -8.51 -0.61
CA PRO A 431 27.34 -7.52 -1.70
C PRO A 431 26.03 -6.75 -1.98
N CYS A 432 26.11 -5.47 -2.33
CA CYS A 432 24.97 -4.63 -2.72
C CYS A 432 25.28 -3.86 -4.03
N SER A 433 24.26 -3.58 -4.85
CA SER A 433 24.39 -2.87 -6.12
C SER A 433 23.58 -1.58 -6.15
N PHE A 434 24.22 -0.47 -6.51
CA PHE A 434 23.61 0.86 -6.66
C PHE A 434 23.80 1.31 -8.10
N ILE A 435 22.72 1.36 -8.86
CA ILE A 435 22.77 1.51 -10.32
C ILE A 435 21.84 2.64 -10.77
N GLY A 436 22.33 3.60 -11.55
CA GLY A 436 21.42 4.58 -12.17
C GLY A 436 20.73 5.51 -11.16
N ASN A 437 21.30 5.76 -9.97
CA ASN A 437 20.67 6.64 -8.98
C ASN A 437 21.16 8.09 -9.17
N GLU A 438 20.29 9.04 -8.84
CA GLU A 438 20.61 10.46 -8.77
C GLU A 438 20.64 10.90 -7.30
N ILE A 439 21.76 11.42 -6.82
CA ILE A 439 21.96 11.89 -5.44
C ILE A 439 22.40 13.34 -5.49
N ILE A 440 21.52 14.26 -5.08
CA ILE A 440 21.67 15.69 -5.31
C ILE A 440 21.56 16.47 -3.98
N ASN A 441 22.52 17.34 -3.70
CA ASN A 441 22.49 18.27 -2.56
C ASN A 441 22.37 17.62 -1.17
N CYS A 442 22.75 16.35 -1.03
CA CYS A 442 22.75 15.63 0.26
C CYS A 442 23.93 16.04 1.15
N ALA A 443 23.85 15.81 2.47
CA ALA A 443 24.99 16.09 3.35
C ALA A 443 26.17 15.14 3.08
N GLN A 444 25.89 13.87 2.80
CA GLN A 444 26.83 12.91 2.21
C GLN A 444 26.12 12.16 1.07
N GLY A 445 26.85 11.71 0.06
CA GLY A 445 26.28 10.89 -1.00
C GLY A 445 26.03 9.46 -0.54
N ILE A 446 27.04 8.60 -0.67
CA ILE A 446 26.99 7.19 -0.27
C ILE A 446 28.08 6.89 0.75
N THR A 447 27.72 6.43 1.94
CA THR A 447 28.67 5.99 2.98
C THR A 447 28.58 4.48 3.20
N VAL A 448 29.74 3.82 3.26
CA VAL A 448 29.85 2.36 3.35
C VAL A 448 30.90 1.95 4.38
N ASN A 449 30.47 1.36 5.49
CA ASN A 449 31.35 0.87 6.56
C ASN A 449 31.88 -0.57 6.32
N ASP A 450 31.42 -1.26 5.28
CA ASP A 450 32.02 -2.50 4.76
C ASP A 450 31.69 -2.57 3.27
N ALA A 451 32.70 -2.40 2.43
CA ALA A 451 32.52 -2.23 0.99
C ALA A 451 32.73 -3.53 0.19
N SER A 452 32.86 -4.67 0.86
CA SER A 452 33.14 -5.97 0.22
C SER A 452 32.14 -6.28 -0.91
N GLY A 453 32.57 -6.30 -2.17
CA GLY A 453 31.71 -6.61 -3.32
C GLY A 453 30.57 -5.60 -3.57
N LEU A 454 30.73 -4.36 -3.09
CA LEU A 454 29.90 -3.23 -3.50
C LEU A 454 30.04 -2.99 -5.01
N ILE A 455 28.92 -2.69 -5.69
CA ILE A 455 28.88 -2.24 -7.08
C ILE A 455 28.18 -0.88 -7.13
N LEU A 456 28.90 0.15 -7.57
CA LEU A 456 28.37 1.49 -7.88
C LEU A 456 28.49 1.71 -9.38
N SER A 457 27.38 1.78 -10.11
CA SER A 457 27.40 1.98 -11.55
C SER A 457 26.40 3.02 -12.04
N SER A 458 26.78 3.88 -12.99
CA SER A 458 25.83 4.79 -13.66
C SER A 458 25.10 5.75 -12.70
N ASN A 459 25.70 6.13 -11.57
CA ASN A 459 25.06 7.06 -10.63
C ASN A 459 25.55 8.50 -10.86
N ILE A 460 24.65 9.47 -10.72
CA ILE A 460 24.98 10.89 -10.56
C ILE A 460 25.00 11.19 -9.06
N ILE A 461 26.12 11.69 -8.54
CA ILE A 461 26.27 12.11 -7.14
C ILE A 461 26.83 13.51 -7.15
N ALA A 462 26.01 14.51 -6.84
CA ALA A 462 26.41 15.89 -7.05
C ALA A 462 25.93 16.88 -6.00
N GLY A 463 26.74 17.93 -5.79
CA GLY A 463 26.40 19.03 -4.89
C GLY A 463 26.38 18.64 -3.41
N CYS A 464 26.95 17.49 -3.02
CA CYS A 464 26.90 17.06 -1.63
C CYS A 464 27.73 17.98 -0.72
N ASN A 465 27.23 18.30 0.49
CA ASN A 465 27.97 19.11 1.49
C ASN A 465 29.13 18.35 2.17
N GLY A 466 29.39 17.14 1.72
CA GLY A 466 30.39 16.23 2.28
C GLY A 466 31.11 15.50 1.16
N VAL A 467 31.28 14.20 1.35
CA VAL A 467 31.91 13.31 0.40
C VAL A 467 30.84 12.75 -0.53
N GLY A 468 31.16 12.60 -1.82
CA GLY A 468 30.29 11.89 -2.77
C GLY A 468 30.16 10.41 -2.41
N VAL A 469 31.29 9.69 -2.33
CA VAL A 469 31.34 8.28 -1.91
C VAL A 469 32.38 8.10 -0.80
N ASN A 470 31.97 7.55 0.34
CA ASN A 470 32.80 7.41 1.53
C ASN A 470 32.90 5.93 1.99
N LEU A 471 34.07 5.32 1.86
CA LEU A 471 34.32 3.92 2.21
C LEU A 471 35.11 3.84 3.54
N LEU A 472 34.42 3.59 4.64
CA LEU A 472 34.89 3.82 6.01
C LEU A 472 35.35 2.60 6.82
N GLY A 473 35.32 1.39 6.27
CA GLY A 473 35.74 0.18 7.01
C GLY A 473 36.75 -0.70 6.28
N PRO A 474 37.27 -1.74 6.95
CA PRO A 474 38.09 -2.74 6.32
C PRO A 474 37.23 -3.54 5.33
N ALA A 475 37.59 -3.55 4.04
CA ALA A 475 37.02 -4.52 3.13
C ALA A 475 37.51 -5.89 3.56
N SER A 476 36.60 -6.86 3.60
CA SER A 476 37.01 -8.24 3.46
C SER A 476 37.82 -8.36 2.16
N PRO A 477 39.04 -8.93 2.18
CA PRO A 477 39.89 -9.05 0.99
C PRO A 477 39.29 -9.97 -0.08
N VAL A 478 38.11 -10.52 0.14
CA VAL A 478 37.45 -11.51 -0.71
C VAL A 478 36.80 -10.88 -1.94
N THR A 479 36.28 -9.65 -1.85
CA THR A 479 35.62 -8.97 -2.98
C THR A 479 35.90 -7.47 -3.00
N THR A 480 36.62 -7.01 -4.02
CA THR A 480 36.92 -5.59 -4.21
C THR A 480 35.68 -4.80 -4.66
N PRO A 481 35.41 -3.61 -4.08
CA PRO A 481 34.36 -2.72 -4.58
C PRO A 481 34.62 -2.32 -6.03
N LYS A 482 33.55 -2.22 -6.82
CA LYS A 482 33.59 -1.71 -8.20
C LYS A 482 32.83 -0.40 -8.28
N ILE A 483 33.48 0.63 -8.78
CA ILE A 483 32.93 1.97 -8.97
C ILE A 483 33.16 2.33 -10.44
N GLU A 484 32.13 2.22 -11.27
CA GLU A 484 32.26 2.39 -12.72
C GLU A 484 31.19 3.29 -13.31
N ASN A 485 31.52 4.05 -14.35
CA ASN A 485 30.55 4.87 -15.07
C ASN A 485 29.74 5.82 -14.14
N ASN A 486 30.33 6.44 -13.11
CA ASN A 486 29.59 7.38 -12.25
C ASN A 486 29.99 8.83 -12.58
N THR A 487 29.09 9.79 -12.34
CA THR A 487 29.43 11.23 -12.35
C THR A 487 29.36 11.73 -10.92
N ILE A 488 30.51 12.07 -10.35
CA ILE A 488 30.63 12.54 -8.96
C ILE A 488 31.19 13.95 -8.98
N ALA A 489 30.35 14.95 -8.76
CA ALA A 489 30.70 16.34 -9.06
C ALA A 489 30.28 17.35 -7.99
N ASN A 490 31.03 18.44 -7.86
CA ASN A 490 30.68 19.58 -7.01
C ASN A 490 30.38 19.25 -5.54
N CYS A 491 30.92 18.16 -4.99
CA CYS A 491 30.85 17.87 -3.57
C CYS A 491 31.80 18.81 -2.81
N SER A 492 31.43 19.30 -1.63
CA SER A 492 32.28 20.25 -0.89
C SER A 492 33.49 19.60 -0.22
N SER A 493 33.59 18.28 -0.23
CA SER A 493 34.78 17.50 0.17
C SER A 493 35.28 16.68 -1.04
N TYR A 494 35.74 15.45 -0.83
CA TYR A 494 36.20 14.55 -1.88
C TYR A 494 35.03 13.97 -2.69
N GLY A 495 35.27 13.66 -3.98
CA GLY A 495 34.36 12.84 -4.76
C GLY A 495 34.35 11.40 -4.24
N LEU A 496 35.52 10.84 -3.95
CA LEU A 496 35.66 9.51 -3.34
C LEU A 496 36.71 9.53 -2.22
N GLN A 497 36.32 9.02 -1.05
CA GLN A 497 37.17 8.83 0.11
C GLN A 497 37.20 7.37 0.52
N THR A 498 38.39 6.82 0.75
CA THR A 498 38.57 5.57 1.52
C THR A 498 39.25 5.90 2.84
N ALA A 499 38.94 5.15 3.91
CA ALA A 499 39.61 5.35 5.19
C ALA A 499 41.14 5.17 5.03
N LEU A 500 41.94 5.99 5.70
CA LEU A 500 43.40 5.99 5.55
C LEU A 500 44.05 4.69 6.06
N ASP A 501 43.37 3.97 6.94
CA ASP A 501 43.72 2.66 7.47
C ASP A 501 42.94 1.51 6.80
N SER A 502 42.12 1.83 5.79
CA SER A 502 41.36 0.83 5.06
C SER A 502 42.26 0.06 4.10
N THR A 503 42.08 -1.26 4.08
CA THR A 503 42.60 -2.14 3.02
C THR A 503 41.65 -2.22 1.82
N VAL A 504 40.58 -1.42 1.79
CA VAL A 504 39.68 -1.33 0.64
C VAL A 504 40.42 -0.63 -0.49
N GLU A 505 40.64 -1.35 -1.58
CA GLU A 505 41.25 -0.80 -2.79
C GLU A 505 40.23 -0.89 -3.93
N PRO A 506 39.27 0.05 -4.05
CA PRO A 506 38.23 -0.05 -5.07
C PRO A 506 38.82 -0.03 -6.48
N TYR A 507 38.15 -0.74 -7.39
CA TYR A 507 38.36 -0.59 -8.82
C TYR A 507 37.52 0.58 -9.33
N VAL A 508 38.18 1.60 -9.89
CA VAL A 508 37.51 2.80 -10.40
C VAL A 508 37.73 2.92 -11.91
N GLY A 509 36.65 2.91 -12.68
CA GLY A 509 36.69 2.93 -14.15
C GLY A 509 35.67 3.88 -14.77
N ASN A 510 35.97 4.50 -15.91
CA ASN A 510 35.01 5.28 -16.71
C ASN A 510 34.20 6.31 -15.90
N THR A 511 34.77 6.86 -14.83
CA THR A 511 34.03 7.72 -13.87
C THR A 511 34.49 9.17 -14.03
N ILE A 512 33.58 10.11 -13.82
CA ILE A 512 33.89 11.54 -13.77
C ILE A 512 33.97 11.95 -12.31
N PHE A 513 35.10 12.53 -11.92
CA PHE A 513 35.30 13.25 -10.66
C PHE A 513 35.66 14.69 -10.98
N TRP A 514 34.75 15.62 -10.72
CA TRP A 514 34.93 17.00 -11.16
C TRP A 514 34.37 18.05 -10.21
N GLY A 515 35.19 19.05 -9.88
CA GLY A 515 34.75 20.22 -9.11
C GLY A 515 34.53 19.91 -7.63
N ASN A 516 35.06 18.79 -7.12
CA ASN A 516 34.93 18.46 -5.71
C ASN A 516 36.01 19.21 -4.90
N ASN A 517 35.64 19.82 -3.78
CA ASN A 517 36.50 20.74 -3.00
C ASN A 517 37.35 20.06 -1.91
N GLY A 518 37.68 18.78 -2.08
CA GLY A 518 38.68 18.10 -1.26
C GLY A 518 40.02 18.85 -1.33
N ILE A 519 40.84 18.83 -0.26
CA ILE A 519 42.08 19.64 -0.15
C ILE A 519 43.07 19.26 -1.27
N GLY A 520 42.92 19.87 -2.44
CA GLY A 520 43.68 19.60 -3.66
C GLY A 520 43.42 18.24 -4.32
N ASN A 521 42.52 17.38 -3.79
CA ASN A 521 42.29 16.06 -4.36
C ASN A 521 40.81 15.74 -4.55
N GLU A 522 40.48 15.17 -5.70
CA GLU A 522 39.19 14.55 -6.02
C GLU A 522 39.01 13.21 -5.25
N PHE A 523 40.15 12.60 -4.87
CA PHE A 523 40.25 11.31 -4.21
C PHE A 523 41.17 11.34 -2.99
N ILE A 524 40.79 10.67 -1.91
CA ILE A 524 41.69 10.40 -0.77
C ILE A 524 41.67 8.92 -0.40
N GLY A 525 42.86 8.31 -0.26
CA GLY A 525 43.02 6.93 0.18
C GLY A 525 43.74 6.00 -0.81
N LEU A 526 43.44 4.70 -0.77
CA LEU A 526 44.02 3.69 -1.66
C LEU A 526 43.00 3.30 -2.73
N ALA A 527 43.41 3.20 -4.00
CA ALA A 527 42.63 2.60 -5.08
C ALA A 527 43.54 1.66 -5.88
N PHE A 528 43.05 0.46 -6.22
CA PHE A 528 43.85 -0.54 -6.97
C PHE A 528 44.20 -0.02 -8.38
N GLY A 529 43.39 0.90 -8.89
CA GLY A 529 43.69 1.71 -10.05
C GLY A 529 42.49 2.59 -10.42
N GLN A 530 42.79 3.68 -11.11
CA GLN A 530 41.82 4.57 -11.75
C GLN A 530 42.06 4.44 -13.26
N TYR A 531 41.05 4.03 -14.01
CA TYR A 531 41.20 3.73 -15.43
C TYR A 531 40.16 4.49 -16.24
N HIS A 532 40.60 5.16 -17.31
CA HIS A 532 39.70 5.83 -18.26
C HIS A 532 38.70 6.80 -17.59
N SER A 533 39.12 7.51 -16.54
CA SER A 533 38.28 8.46 -15.79
C SER A 533 38.57 9.92 -16.18
N CYS A 534 37.59 10.81 -16.08
CA CYS A 534 37.83 12.25 -16.13
C CYS A 534 38.04 12.76 -14.70
N VAL A 535 39.25 13.22 -14.38
CA VAL A 535 39.67 13.60 -13.01
C VAL A 535 40.45 14.90 -13.09
N MET A 536 40.11 15.88 -12.26
CA MET A 536 40.82 17.17 -12.24
C MET A 536 42.33 17.00 -11.99
N GLU A 537 43.12 17.81 -12.69
CA GLU A 537 44.57 17.68 -12.92
C GLU A 537 45.43 17.49 -11.64
N ASP A 538 44.98 18.03 -10.51
CA ASP A 538 45.69 17.95 -9.22
C ASP A 538 45.23 16.78 -8.32
N GLY A 539 44.14 16.08 -8.65
CA GLY A 539 43.42 15.21 -7.71
C GLY A 539 43.36 13.71 -8.01
N GLY A 540 44.07 13.24 -9.05
CA GLY A 540 44.02 11.86 -9.50
C GLY A 540 45.39 11.18 -9.60
N SER A 541 45.42 9.85 -9.47
CA SER A 541 46.57 9.06 -9.88
C SER A 541 46.67 9.15 -11.41
N PRO A 542 47.87 9.27 -12.02
CA PRO A 542 48.08 9.16 -13.47
C PRO A 542 47.86 7.70 -13.91
N GLY A 543 46.62 7.25 -13.75
CA GLY A 543 46.15 5.95 -14.18
C GLY A 543 45.99 5.91 -15.70
N ASN A 544 46.00 4.70 -16.24
CA ASN A 544 45.96 4.49 -17.69
C ASN A 544 44.62 5.03 -18.26
N GLY A 545 44.71 5.93 -19.24
CA GLY A 545 43.54 6.51 -19.91
C GLY A 545 42.84 7.64 -19.16
N ASN A 546 43.29 8.05 -17.96
CA ASN A 546 42.69 9.19 -17.27
C ASN A 546 42.93 10.51 -18.02
N SER A 547 42.00 11.45 -17.90
CA SER A 547 42.08 12.78 -18.52
C SER A 547 41.73 13.86 -17.51
N ALA A 548 42.43 14.98 -17.61
CA ALA A 548 42.16 16.18 -16.81
C ALA A 548 41.45 17.28 -17.59
N THR A 549 41.05 17.01 -18.84
CA THR A 549 40.21 17.91 -19.63
C THR A 549 38.86 18.09 -18.93
N ASP A 550 38.33 19.31 -18.97
CA ASP A 550 36.99 19.61 -18.49
C ASP A 550 35.97 18.66 -19.13
N PRO A 551 35.17 17.93 -18.32
CA PRO A 551 34.11 17.07 -18.83
C PRO A 551 32.96 17.85 -19.45
N GLU A 552 32.93 19.18 -19.35
CA GLU A 552 31.88 20.03 -19.92
C GLU A 552 30.49 19.52 -19.51
N LEU A 553 30.22 19.50 -18.19
CA LEU A 553 28.94 19.07 -17.66
C LEU A 553 27.89 20.18 -17.78
N THR A 554 26.69 19.81 -18.20
CA THR A 554 25.46 20.61 -18.11
C THR A 554 25.08 20.87 -16.64
N VAL A 555 24.06 21.70 -16.41
CA VAL A 555 23.51 21.95 -15.06
C VAL A 555 22.92 20.70 -14.40
N ASP A 556 22.45 19.75 -15.20
CA ASP A 556 21.89 18.46 -14.74
C ASP A 556 22.96 17.35 -14.67
N TYR A 557 24.25 17.73 -14.74
CA TYR A 557 25.40 16.83 -14.65
C TYR A 557 25.49 15.81 -15.78
N ARG A 558 24.92 16.15 -16.94
CA ARG A 558 25.04 15.41 -18.21
C ARG A 558 26.15 15.98 -19.09
N LEU A 559 26.67 15.19 -20.02
CA LEU A 559 27.76 15.63 -20.90
C LEU A 559 27.25 16.56 -21.99
N GLU A 560 27.93 17.69 -22.18
CA GLU A 560 27.69 18.58 -23.33
C GLU A 560 28.10 17.93 -24.65
N ALA A 561 27.59 18.49 -25.75
CA ALA A 561 27.88 18.05 -27.13
C ALA A 561 29.38 18.00 -27.47
N SER A 562 30.16 18.91 -26.89
CA SER A 562 31.58 19.08 -27.15
C SER A 562 32.48 18.34 -26.17
N SER A 563 31.90 17.63 -25.19
CA SER A 563 32.67 17.03 -24.11
C SER A 563 33.67 16.02 -24.64
N TRP A 564 34.91 16.13 -24.17
CA TRP A 564 35.95 15.14 -24.44
C TRP A 564 35.66 13.78 -23.77
N CYS A 565 34.83 13.74 -22.73
CA CYS A 565 34.49 12.51 -22.01
C CYS A 565 33.50 11.61 -22.80
N ARG A 566 32.96 12.11 -23.92
CA ARG A 566 32.17 11.35 -24.88
C ARG A 566 33.03 10.35 -25.65
N ASP A 567 32.53 9.13 -25.85
CA ASP A 567 33.17 8.02 -26.56
C ASP A 567 34.60 7.72 -26.04
N ALA A 568 34.89 8.11 -24.79
CA ALA A 568 36.24 8.09 -24.23
C ALA A 568 36.45 7.01 -23.17
N GLY A 569 35.39 6.28 -22.79
CA GLY A 569 35.42 5.19 -21.83
C GLY A 569 35.99 3.90 -22.43
N ASP A 570 36.46 3.01 -21.57
CA ASP A 570 36.90 1.67 -21.97
C ASP A 570 35.70 0.69 -21.92
N PRO A 571 35.35 0.01 -23.04
CA PRO A 571 34.23 -0.92 -23.08
C PRO A 571 34.38 -2.09 -22.10
N ALA A 572 35.60 -2.44 -21.68
CA ALA A 572 35.85 -3.51 -20.71
C ALA A 572 35.33 -3.18 -19.30
N TRP A 573 35.01 -1.90 -19.03
CA TRP A 573 34.59 -1.40 -17.72
C TRP A 573 33.11 -0.98 -17.66
N SER A 574 32.36 -1.27 -18.71
CA SER A 574 30.92 -1.03 -18.74
C SER A 574 30.17 -2.34 -18.57
N ASN A 575 29.91 -2.74 -17.31
CA ASN A 575 29.10 -3.94 -17.06
C ASN A 575 27.60 -3.66 -17.09
N SER A 576 27.20 -2.38 -17.01
CA SER A 576 25.80 -1.96 -17.22
C SER A 576 25.52 -1.82 -18.70
N TRP A 577 24.35 -2.31 -19.14
CA TRP A 577 23.88 -2.13 -20.51
C TRP A 577 23.12 -0.82 -20.71
N ILE A 578 22.78 -0.14 -19.61
CA ILE A 578 22.00 1.10 -19.60
C ILE A 578 22.65 2.14 -18.68
N ASP A 579 22.49 3.41 -19.01
CA ASP A 579 22.97 4.54 -18.20
C ASP A 579 21.92 5.02 -17.17
N VAL A 580 22.12 6.20 -16.60
CA VAL A 580 21.20 6.79 -15.59
C VAL A 580 19.81 7.11 -16.14
N ASP A 581 19.68 7.39 -17.45
CA ASP A 581 18.42 7.68 -18.12
C ASP A 581 17.73 6.45 -18.71
N GLY A 582 18.42 5.32 -18.69
CA GLY A 582 17.96 4.08 -19.32
C GLY A 582 18.36 3.98 -20.79
N ASP A 583 19.20 4.89 -21.29
CA ASP A 583 19.75 4.80 -22.63
C ASP A 583 20.79 3.66 -22.70
N PRO A 584 20.85 2.90 -23.81
CA PRO A 584 21.86 1.87 -23.96
C PRO A 584 23.28 2.44 -23.85
N ARG A 585 24.13 1.76 -23.08
CA ARG A 585 25.58 2.00 -23.08
C ARG A 585 26.17 1.53 -24.42
N HIS A 586 27.27 2.15 -24.86
CA HIS A 586 27.97 1.82 -26.11
C HIS A 586 27.19 2.23 -27.37
N VAL A 587 26.81 3.50 -27.44
CA VAL A 587 26.30 4.10 -28.67
C VAL A 587 27.43 4.89 -29.29
N ASP A 588 27.76 4.59 -30.55
CA ASP A 588 28.71 5.37 -31.36
C ASP A 588 28.10 6.74 -31.64
N ASN A 589 28.33 7.70 -30.72
CA ASN A 589 27.69 9.01 -30.71
C ASN A 589 28.46 10.04 -31.56
N ASP A 590 29.73 9.78 -31.89
CA ASP A 590 30.55 10.59 -32.79
C ASP A 590 30.59 10.07 -34.25
N TRP A 591 30.00 8.91 -34.50
CA TRP A 591 29.85 8.23 -35.79
C TRP A 591 31.18 7.81 -36.42
N ASP A 592 32.19 7.52 -35.60
CA ASP A 592 33.50 7.02 -36.04
C ASP A 592 33.50 5.51 -36.39
N GLY A 593 32.41 4.81 -36.06
CA GLY A 593 32.18 3.40 -36.32
C GLY A 593 32.55 2.47 -35.18
N VAL A 594 32.97 2.98 -34.01
CA VAL A 594 33.35 2.19 -32.84
C VAL A 594 32.54 2.64 -31.62
N PRO A 595 31.56 1.84 -31.15
CA PRO A 595 30.77 2.20 -29.98
C PRO A 595 31.63 2.10 -28.71
N PHE A 596 32.12 3.24 -28.23
CA PHE A 596 32.69 3.39 -26.91
C PHE A 596 31.60 3.80 -25.91
N ALA A 597 31.83 3.54 -24.63
CA ALA A 597 30.95 4.07 -23.61
C ALA A 597 31.43 5.48 -23.25
N ASP A 598 30.50 6.38 -22.97
CA ASP A 598 30.85 7.66 -22.38
C ASP A 598 31.39 7.47 -20.97
N ARG A 599 32.33 8.33 -20.56
CA ARG A 599 32.72 8.38 -19.16
C ARG A 599 31.61 9.08 -18.38
N GLY A 600 31.34 8.59 -17.18
CA GLY A 600 30.31 9.15 -16.32
C GLY A 600 28.99 8.38 -16.37
N ALA A 601 27.99 8.95 -15.69
CA ALA A 601 26.70 8.34 -15.44
C ALA A 601 25.78 8.23 -16.66
N ASP A 602 26.08 8.99 -17.71
CA ASP A 602 25.17 9.32 -18.80
C ASP A 602 25.87 9.12 -20.15
N GLU A 603 25.15 8.58 -21.12
CA GLU A 603 25.54 8.57 -22.53
C GLU A 603 24.96 9.80 -23.21
N ALA A 604 25.80 10.56 -23.89
CA ALA A 604 25.48 11.84 -24.48
C ALA A 604 24.74 11.65 -25.82
N ASN A 605 23.58 11.01 -25.76
CA ASN A 605 22.79 10.64 -26.92
C ASN A 605 21.76 11.74 -27.24
N ALA A 606 21.74 12.22 -28.48
CA ALA A 606 20.93 13.38 -28.87
C ALA A 606 19.41 13.09 -28.98
N THR A 607 18.97 11.87 -28.70
CA THR A 607 17.59 11.41 -29.00
C THR A 607 16.75 11.00 -27.80
N SER A 608 17.25 11.04 -26.57
CA SER A 608 16.40 10.77 -25.42
C SER A 608 15.47 11.97 -25.17
N LEU A 609 14.17 11.70 -25.33
CA LEU A 609 13.10 12.54 -24.79
C LEU A 609 13.35 12.65 -23.29
N SER A 610 13.96 13.74 -22.84
CA SER A 610 14.35 13.97 -21.45
C SER A 610 13.27 13.48 -20.48
N LEU A 611 13.53 12.36 -19.79
CA LEU A 611 12.67 11.86 -18.71
C LEU A 611 12.61 12.86 -17.54
N ALA A 612 13.52 13.84 -17.52
CA ALA A 612 13.58 14.97 -16.61
C ALA A 612 12.33 15.87 -16.61
N GLY A 613 11.52 15.83 -17.68
CA GLY A 613 10.28 16.62 -17.78
C GLY A 613 9.00 15.90 -17.30
N LEU A 614 9.06 14.59 -17.06
CA LEU A 614 7.88 13.79 -16.71
C LEU A 614 7.76 13.68 -15.19
N LEU A 615 6.59 14.05 -14.66
CA LEU A 615 6.24 13.84 -13.25
C LEU A 615 6.37 12.34 -12.92
N PRO A 616 6.62 11.93 -11.66
CA PRO A 616 6.68 10.52 -11.26
C PRO A 616 5.48 9.69 -11.74
N SER A 617 4.29 10.29 -11.84
CA SER A 617 3.07 9.68 -12.38
C SER A 617 3.11 9.37 -13.88
N GLU A 618 3.94 10.06 -14.66
CA GLU A 618 4.09 9.88 -16.11
C GLU A 618 5.21 8.88 -16.47
N ARG A 619 6.11 8.56 -15.52
CA ARG A 619 7.17 7.56 -15.69
C ARG A 619 6.66 6.10 -15.59
N ALA A 620 5.47 5.88 -15.03
CA ALA A 620 4.92 4.55 -14.72
C ALA A 620 4.33 3.76 -15.92
N VAL A 621 4.32 4.32 -17.14
CA VAL A 621 3.54 3.77 -18.29
C VAL A 621 4.41 3.17 -19.41
N LEU A 622 5.74 3.29 -19.35
CA LEU A 622 6.59 2.70 -20.39
C LEU A 622 6.88 1.21 -20.11
N PRO A 623 6.52 0.29 -21.02
CA PRO A 623 6.95 -1.11 -20.92
C PRO A 623 8.46 -1.19 -21.19
N MET A 624 9.21 -1.84 -20.30
CA MET A 624 10.56 -2.34 -20.59
C MET A 624 10.52 -3.47 -21.61
#